data_AF-A0AAQ3RJJ5-F1
#
_entry.id   AF-A0AAQ3RJJ5-F1
#
_cell.length_a   1.000
_cell.length_b   1.000
_cell.length_c   1.000
_cell.angle_alpha   90.00
_cell.angle_beta   90.00
_cell.angle_gamma   90.00
#
_symmetry.space_group_name_H-M   'P 1'
#
loop_
_entity.id
_entity.type
_entity.pdbx_description
1 polymer ?
#
loop_
_entity_poly.entity_id
_entity_poly.type
_entity_poly.pdbx_seq_one_letter_code
_entity_poly.pdbx_strand_id
1 'polypeptide(L)'
;MGEIGGNDLNYLFFQQKRAEDVKTYVPYVINAIASAIHELIGVGARTLIVPGNLPIGCRVIYLTIYESPDKKQYDQSGCLKWLNEFAEYYNHELQSKLDKLRTLHPHANIIYADYYNAALPLYRDPKKFGFIGLKACCGKGGPYNFNELVKCGDPSVNVCDDPSKYIGWDGIHLTEAAYKLIAQGIIKGQHSQPQFSSLCLSNENFRYFNS
;
A
#
# COMPACT_ATOMS: atom_id res chain seq x y z
N MET A 1 -8.52 -3.68 -9.36
CA MET A 1 -7.28 -3.09 -9.90
C MET A 1 -6.10 -3.59 -9.09
N GLY A 2 -4.92 -3.75 -9.70
CA GLY A 2 -3.68 -4.00 -8.95
C GLY A 2 -3.10 -2.72 -8.33
N GLU A 3 -2.02 -2.85 -7.56
CA GLU A 3 -1.15 -1.71 -7.19
C GLU A 3 -0.41 -1.22 -8.45
N ILE A 4 -1.03 -0.31 -9.19
CA ILE A 4 -0.45 0.32 -10.40
C ILE A 4 0.20 1.64 -10.00
N GLY A 5 1.35 1.99 -10.58
CA GLY A 5 2.01 3.27 -10.37
C GLY A 5 3.08 3.31 -9.28
N GLY A 6 3.15 2.27 -8.42
CA GLY A 6 4.13 2.22 -7.35
C GLY A 6 5.57 2.23 -7.86
N ASN A 7 5.87 1.46 -8.92
CA ASN A 7 7.20 1.39 -9.51
C ASN A 7 7.62 2.71 -10.18
N ASP A 8 6.68 3.40 -10.83
CA ASP A 8 6.89 4.67 -11.53
C ASP A 8 7.40 5.75 -10.57
N LEU A 9 6.88 5.78 -9.34
CA LEU A 9 7.29 6.71 -8.29
C LEU A 9 8.51 6.18 -7.52
N ASN A 10 8.53 4.88 -7.19
CA ASN A 10 9.62 4.27 -6.43
C ASN A 10 10.97 4.39 -7.15
N TYR A 11 10.98 4.25 -8.48
CA TYR A 11 12.20 4.41 -9.26
C TYR A 11 12.87 5.77 -9.02
N LEU A 12 12.08 6.85 -8.97
CA LEU A 12 12.60 8.20 -8.73
C LEU A 12 13.13 8.37 -7.30
N PHE A 13 12.46 7.80 -6.31
CA PHE A 13 12.96 7.80 -4.93
C PHE A 13 14.23 6.96 -4.78
N PHE A 14 14.36 5.83 -5.48
CA PHE A 14 15.62 5.06 -5.49
C PHE A 14 16.79 5.84 -6.11
N GLN A 15 16.49 6.80 -7.00
CA GLN A 15 17.45 7.78 -7.54
C GLN A 15 17.60 9.02 -6.63
N GLN A 16 17.09 8.96 -5.40
CA GLN A 16 17.13 10.01 -4.38
C GLN A 16 16.62 11.36 -4.89
N LYS A 17 15.63 11.36 -5.79
CA LYS A 17 14.94 12.60 -6.19
C LYS A 17 14.13 13.16 -5.03
N ARG A 18 14.00 14.49 -4.97
CA ARG A 18 13.23 15.17 -3.93
C ARG A 18 11.75 14.92 -4.12
N ALA A 19 10.98 14.92 -3.03
CA ALA A 19 9.54 14.69 -3.08
C ALA A 19 8.82 15.67 -4.03
N GLU A 20 9.25 16.93 -4.09
CA GLU A 20 8.70 17.94 -5.00
C GLU A 20 8.87 17.56 -6.46
N ASP A 21 10.03 17.00 -6.80
CA ASP A 21 10.33 16.56 -8.16
C ASP A 21 9.48 15.32 -8.50
N VAL A 22 9.33 14.38 -7.56
CA VAL A 22 8.48 13.19 -7.73
C VAL A 22 6.99 13.53 -7.83
N LYS A 23 6.51 14.56 -7.11
CA LYS A 23 5.12 15.03 -7.18
C LYS A 23 4.71 15.44 -8.60
N THR A 24 5.65 15.90 -9.43
CA THR A 24 5.37 16.24 -10.84
C THR A 24 4.94 15.04 -11.69
N TYR A 25 5.24 13.81 -11.25
CA TYR A 25 4.88 12.57 -11.94
C TYR A 25 3.51 12.02 -11.51
N VAL A 26 3.01 12.43 -10.34
CA VAL A 26 1.75 11.93 -9.76
C VAL A 26 0.56 12.08 -10.71
N PRO A 27 0.36 13.22 -11.42
CA PRO A 27 -0.74 13.34 -12.37
C PRO A 27 -0.68 12.33 -13.52
N TYR A 28 0.51 12.00 -14.03
CA TYR A 28 0.67 11.01 -15.10
C TYR A 28 0.29 9.61 -14.64
N VAL A 29 0.76 9.22 -13.46
CA VAL A 29 0.43 7.92 -12.84
C VAL A 29 -1.07 7.80 -12.60
N ILE A 30 -1.69 8.81 -11.99
CA ILE A 30 -3.13 8.82 -11.70
C ILE A 30 -3.97 8.82 -12.98
N ASN A 31 -3.53 9.54 -14.02
CA ASN A 31 -4.22 9.53 -15.31
C ASN A 31 -4.12 8.15 -15.98
N ALA A 32 -2.98 7.46 -15.90
CA ALA A 32 -2.86 6.10 -16.40
C ALA A 32 -3.80 5.12 -15.68
N ILE A 33 -3.91 5.23 -14.35
CA ILE A 33 -4.89 4.46 -13.55
C ILE A 33 -6.32 4.79 -14.00
N ALA A 34 -6.64 6.07 -14.18
CA ALA A 34 -7.96 6.50 -14.62
C ALA A 34 -8.33 5.96 -16.01
N SER A 35 -7.39 6.00 -16.95
CA SER A 35 -7.56 5.43 -18.30
C SER A 35 -7.81 3.93 -18.22
N ALA A 36 -7.03 3.19 -17.42
CA ALA A 36 -7.24 1.75 -17.25
C ALA A 36 -8.63 1.44 -16.64
N ILE A 37 -9.09 2.23 -15.66
CA ILE A 37 -10.44 2.09 -15.10
C ILE A 37 -11.50 2.32 -16.18
N HIS A 38 -11.36 3.40 -16.96
CA HIS A 38 -12.29 3.74 -18.02
C HIS A 38 -12.40 2.64 -19.08
N GLU A 39 -11.25 2.13 -19.55
CA GLU A 39 -11.18 1.04 -20.53
C GLU A 39 -11.81 -0.26 -20.00
N LEU A 40 -11.50 -0.63 -18.75
CA LEU A 40 -12.07 -1.82 -18.12
C LEU A 40 -13.60 -1.73 -18.01
N ILE A 41 -14.14 -0.56 -17.66
CA ILE A 41 -15.59 -0.32 -17.65
C ILE A 41 -16.15 -0.45 -19.07
N GLY A 42 -15.46 0.09 -20.07
CA GLY A 42 -15.83 0.00 -21.49
C GLY A 42 -15.96 -1.44 -22.01
N VAL A 43 -15.12 -2.36 -21.51
CA VAL A 43 -15.21 -3.81 -21.83
C VAL A 43 -16.09 -4.61 -20.87
N GLY A 44 -16.82 -3.95 -19.97
CA GLY A 44 -17.89 -4.57 -19.17
C GLY A 44 -17.60 -4.72 -17.68
N ALA A 45 -16.47 -4.25 -17.15
CA ALA A 45 -16.24 -4.26 -15.71
C ALA A 45 -17.31 -3.42 -14.98
N ARG A 46 -17.85 -3.97 -13.89
CA ARG A 46 -18.91 -3.34 -13.08
C ARG A 46 -18.48 -2.93 -11.68
N THR A 47 -17.50 -3.61 -11.12
CA THR A 47 -16.98 -3.31 -9.79
C THR A 47 -15.45 -3.32 -9.84
N LEU A 48 -14.83 -2.20 -9.45
CA LEU A 48 -13.39 -2.02 -9.44
C LEU A 48 -12.95 -1.52 -8.07
N ILE A 49 -12.13 -2.30 -7.38
CA ILE A 49 -11.37 -1.84 -6.20
C ILE A 49 -10.06 -1.25 -6.68
N VAL A 50 -9.76 -0.03 -6.25
CA VAL A 50 -8.58 0.76 -6.59
C VAL A 50 -7.79 1.00 -5.31
N PRO A 51 -6.64 0.33 -5.11
CA PRO A 51 -5.82 0.55 -3.92
C PRO A 51 -5.18 1.94 -3.97
N GLY A 52 -5.23 2.64 -2.84
CA GLY A 52 -4.31 3.74 -2.56
C GLY A 52 -2.90 3.24 -2.27
N ASN A 53 -2.00 4.17 -2.03
CA ASN A 53 -0.64 3.88 -1.61
C ASN A 53 -0.57 3.58 -0.11
N LEU A 54 0.38 2.74 0.27
CA LEU A 54 0.73 2.40 1.65
C LEU A 54 1.43 3.56 2.36
N PRO A 55 1.61 3.55 3.71
CA PRO A 55 2.46 4.51 4.40
C PRO A 55 3.93 4.26 4.06
N ILE A 56 4.38 4.76 2.90
CA ILE A 56 5.66 4.36 2.32
C ILE A 56 6.86 4.82 3.16
N GLY A 57 6.71 5.82 4.01
CA GLY A 57 7.75 6.22 4.97
C GLY A 57 8.09 5.15 5.99
N CYS A 58 7.26 4.12 6.13
CA CYS A 58 7.51 2.95 6.97
C CYS A 58 8.18 1.79 6.23
N ARG A 59 8.42 1.89 4.91
CA ARG A 59 9.05 0.81 4.14
C ARG A 59 10.53 0.70 4.48
N VAL A 60 10.98 -0.53 4.72
CA VAL A 60 12.35 -0.87 5.11
C VAL A 60 13.39 -0.32 4.12
N ILE A 61 13.13 -0.39 2.80
CA ILE A 61 14.04 0.15 1.79
C ILE A 61 14.26 1.66 1.93
N TYR A 62 13.20 2.43 2.19
CA TYR A 62 13.32 3.88 2.32
C TYR A 62 13.93 4.29 3.65
N LEU A 63 13.63 3.54 4.71
CA LEU A 63 14.29 3.71 6.00
C LEU A 63 15.80 3.46 5.91
N THR A 64 16.23 2.57 5.02
CA THR A 64 17.66 2.28 4.75
C THR A 64 18.29 3.34 3.84
N ILE A 65 17.67 3.66 2.70
CA ILE A 65 18.21 4.64 1.72
C ILE A 65 18.29 6.05 2.29
N TYR A 66 17.30 6.44 3.09
CA TYR A 66 17.19 7.77 3.67
C TYR A 66 17.43 7.75 5.19
N GLU A 67 18.24 6.81 5.67
CA GLU A 67 18.64 6.75 7.07
C GLU A 67 19.30 8.08 7.47
N SER A 68 18.80 8.68 8.55
CA SER A 68 19.24 9.99 9.03
C SER A 68 19.37 9.98 10.55
N PRO A 69 20.42 10.59 11.12
CA PRO A 69 20.53 10.76 12.57
C PRO A 69 19.53 11.79 13.12
N ASP A 70 18.92 12.60 12.25
CA ASP A 70 17.93 13.59 12.66
C ASP A 70 16.59 12.94 12.99
N LYS A 71 16.38 12.67 14.28
CA LYS A 71 15.13 12.11 14.82
C LYS A 71 13.90 12.92 14.45
N LYS A 72 14.01 14.20 14.10
CA LYS A 72 12.88 15.03 13.69
C LYS A 72 12.31 14.62 12.34
N GLN A 73 13.02 13.84 11.53
CA GLN A 73 12.51 13.32 10.25
C GLN A 73 11.55 12.14 10.43
N TYR A 74 11.58 11.49 11.58
CA TYR A 74 10.80 10.30 11.88
C TYR A 74 9.59 10.63 12.76
N ASP A 75 8.53 9.83 12.63
CA ASP A 75 7.42 9.83 13.57
C ASP A 75 7.69 8.93 14.78
N GLN A 76 6.71 8.82 15.69
CA GLN A 76 6.81 8.00 16.90
C GLN A 76 6.94 6.49 16.62
N SER A 77 6.56 6.05 15.42
CA SER A 77 6.67 4.66 14.96
C SER A 77 8.00 4.38 14.25
N GLY A 78 8.83 5.41 14.05
CA GLY A 78 10.08 5.31 13.31
C GLY A 78 9.93 5.41 11.79
N CYS A 79 8.78 5.86 11.29
CA CYS A 79 8.56 6.06 9.86
C CYS A 79 9.00 7.47 9.41
N LEU A 80 9.52 7.60 8.19
CA LEU A 80 9.89 8.90 7.60
C LEU A 80 8.64 9.74 7.29
N LYS A 81 8.51 10.89 7.96
CA LYS A 81 7.31 11.74 7.85
C LYS A 81 7.08 12.27 6.44
N TRP A 82 8.12 12.80 5.81
CA TRP A 82 8.00 13.42 4.48
C TRP A 82 7.57 12.42 3.38
N LEU A 83 7.92 11.14 3.52
CA LEU A 83 7.45 10.08 2.62
C LEU A 83 5.99 9.70 2.89
N ASN A 84 5.58 9.68 4.15
CA ASN A 84 4.17 9.49 4.51
C ASN A 84 3.30 10.67 4.03
N GLU A 85 3.78 11.91 4.18
CA GLU A 85 3.13 13.11 3.62
C GLU A 85 3.00 13.03 2.10
N PHE A 86 4.01 12.50 1.41
CA PHE A 86 3.93 12.23 -0.03
C PHE A 86 2.85 11.18 -0.37
N ALA A 87 2.79 10.07 0.39
CA ALA A 87 1.77 9.03 0.19
C ALA A 87 0.35 9.56 0.43
N GLU A 88 0.16 10.39 1.47
CA GLU A 88 -1.10 11.07 1.75
C GLU A 88 -1.51 12.01 0.62
N TYR A 89 -0.58 12.81 0.09
CA TYR A 89 -0.80 13.65 -1.08
C TYR A 89 -1.25 12.82 -2.30
N TYR A 90 -0.52 11.76 -2.64
CA TYR A 90 -0.88 10.87 -3.74
C TYR A 90 -2.29 10.28 -3.56
N ASN A 91 -2.61 9.83 -2.35
CA ASN A 91 -3.91 9.24 -2.02
C ASN A 91 -5.05 10.24 -2.12
N HIS A 92 -4.81 11.50 -1.78
CA HIS A 92 -5.79 12.58 -1.95
C HIS A 92 -6.08 12.85 -3.44
N GLU A 93 -5.03 12.98 -4.25
CA GLU A 93 -5.17 13.19 -5.70
C GLU A 93 -5.89 12.02 -6.38
N LEU A 94 -5.57 10.78 -5.98
CA LEU A 94 -6.22 9.59 -6.50
C LEU A 94 -7.71 9.59 -6.16
N GLN A 95 -8.08 9.86 -4.90
CA GLN A 95 -9.49 9.94 -4.49
C GLN A 95 -10.25 11.00 -5.29
N SER A 96 -9.69 12.20 -5.48
CA SER A 96 -10.29 13.25 -6.30
C SER A 96 -10.53 12.80 -7.75
N LYS A 97 -9.60 12.06 -8.34
CA LYS A 97 -9.76 11.47 -9.68
C LYS A 97 -10.86 10.40 -9.70
N LEU A 98 -10.90 9.54 -8.69
CA LEU A 98 -11.92 8.49 -8.58
C LEU A 98 -13.32 9.08 -8.42
N ASP A 99 -13.48 10.19 -7.70
CA ASP A 99 -14.78 10.89 -7.58
C ASP A 99 -15.28 11.36 -8.95
N LYS A 100 -14.40 11.94 -9.78
CA LYS A 100 -14.74 12.33 -11.16
C LYS A 100 -15.14 11.12 -12.01
N LEU A 101 -14.43 10.00 -11.87
CA LEU A 101 -14.76 8.77 -12.60
C LEU A 101 -16.09 8.17 -12.16
N ARG A 102 -16.46 8.27 -10.87
CA ARG A 102 -17.78 7.84 -10.38
C ARG A 102 -18.91 8.66 -11.02
N THR A 103 -18.72 9.97 -11.19
CA THR A 103 -19.67 10.83 -11.91
C THR A 103 -19.77 10.45 -13.39
N LEU A 104 -18.64 10.11 -14.03
CA LEU A 104 -18.60 9.71 -15.44
C LEU A 104 -19.20 8.32 -15.69
N HIS A 105 -19.07 7.41 -14.72
CA HIS A 105 -19.51 6.02 -14.81
C HIS A 105 -20.49 5.66 -13.68
N PRO A 106 -21.69 6.27 -13.63
CA PRO A 106 -22.64 6.04 -12.52
C PRO A 106 -23.17 4.61 -12.45
N HIS A 107 -22.94 3.80 -13.49
CA HIS A 107 -23.32 2.39 -13.57
C HIS A 107 -22.23 1.43 -13.08
N ALA A 108 -21.05 1.94 -12.69
CA ALA A 108 -19.92 1.14 -12.19
C ALA A 108 -19.61 1.50 -10.73
N ASN A 109 -19.33 0.48 -9.92
CA ASN A 109 -18.88 0.63 -8.56
C ASN A 109 -17.36 0.81 -8.52
N ILE A 110 -16.89 2.04 -8.36
CA ILE A 110 -15.47 2.36 -8.23
C ILE A 110 -15.16 2.60 -6.75
N ILE A 111 -14.39 1.69 -6.16
CA ILE A 111 -14.13 1.63 -4.72
C ILE A 111 -12.67 2.00 -4.48
N TYR A 112 -12.43 3.04 -3.69
CA TYR A 112 -11.10 3.34 -3.18
C TYR A 112 -10.82 2.40 -2.01
N ALA A 113 -9.70 1.68 -2.03
CA ALA A 113 -9.22 0.89 -0.90
C ALA A 113 -8.11 1.66 -0.18
N ASP A 114 -8.38 2.04 1.06
CA ASP A 114 -7.51 2.88 1.87
C ASP A 114 -6.39 2.08 2.53
N TYR A 115 -5.41 1.70 1.69
CA TYR A 115 -4.24 0.93 2.10
C TYR A 115 -3.45 1.66 3.18
N TYR A 116 -3.37 3.00 3.10
CA TYR A 116 -2.64 3.81 4.05
C TYR A 116 -3.19 3.61 5.47
N ASN A 117 -4.47 3.89 5.68
CA ASN A 117 -5.08 3.81 7.00
C ASN A 117 -5.30 2.37 7.47
N ALA A 118 -5.41 1.40 6.56
CA ALA A 118 -5.45 -0.01 6.91
C ALA A 118 -4.09 -0.53 7.41
N ALA A 119 -2.98 -0.04 6.87
CA ALA A 119 -1.64 -0.49 7.22
C ALA A 119 -1.00 0.30 8.38
N LEU A 120 -1.31 1.59 8.53
CA LEU A 120 -0.68 2.47 9.53
C LEU A 120 -0.77 1.95 10.98
N PRO A 121 -1.89 1.36 11.45
CA PRO A 121 -1.96 0.77 12.79
C PRO A 121 -0.94 -0.34 13.04
N LEU A 122 -0.57 -1.10 12.00
CA LEU A 122 0.42 -2.18 12.11
C LEU A 122 1.80 -1.63 12.50
N TYR A 123 2.12 -0.42 12.06
CA TYR A 123 3.38 0.25 12.39
C TYR A 123 3.34 1.00 13.73
N ARG A 124 2.17 1.58 14.08
CA ARG A 124 2.00 2.32 15.34
C ARG A 124 2.05 1.43 16.58
N ASP A 125 1.49 0.23 16.49
CA ASP A 125 1.49 -0.74 17.59
C ASP A 125 1.71 -2.17 17.06
N PRO A 126 2.93 -2.49 16.59
CA PRO A 126 3.21 -3.77 15.94
C PRO A 126 2.94 -4.95 16.87
N LYS A 127 3.23 -4.80 18.17
CA LYS A 127 3.04 -5.87 19.16
C LYS A 127 1.59 -6.29 19.30
N LYS A 128 0.64 -5.33 19.25
CA LYS A 128 -0.80 -5.63 19.28
C LYS A 128 -1.26 -6.55 18.14
N PHE A 129 -0.58 -6.48 16.99
CA PHE A 129 -0.87 -7.31 15.82
C PHE A 129 0.07 -8.52 15.69
N GLY A 130 0.93 -8.76 16.69
CA GLY A 130 1.87 -9.88 16.69
C GLY A 130 3.18 -9.64 15.91
N PHE A 131 3.45 -8.39 15.51
CA PHE A 131 4.64 -8.00 14.77
C PHE A 131 5.76 -7.45 15.66
N ILE A 132 7.01 -7.56 15.19
CA ILE A 132 8.21 -7.15 15.94
C ILE A 132 8.77 -5.77 15.57
N GLY A 133 8.15 -5.06 14.62
CA GLY A 133 8.50 -3.68 14.23
C GLY A 133 9.04 -3.54 12.80
N LEU A 134 9.81 -2.48 12.56
CA LEU A 134 10.35 -2.10 11.26
C LEU A 134 11.59 -2.93 10.90
N LYS A 135 11.40 -4.19 10.48
CA LYS A 135 12.47 -5.03 9.93
C LYS A 135 11.93 -5.88 8.78
N ALA A 136 12.80 -6.20 7.81
CA ALA A 136 12.49 -7.18 6.79
C ALA A 136 12.73 -8.61 7.31
N CYS A 137 11.84 -9.55 6.97
CA CYS A 137 12.03 -10.97 7.26
C CYS A 137 13.13 -11.59 6.39
N CYS A 138 13.11 -11.32 5.09
CA CYS A 138 14.11 -11.73 4.11
C CYS A 138 15.04 -10.56 3.82
N GLY A 139 16.22 -10.59 4.44
CA GLY A 139 17.16 -9.49 4.29
C GLY A 139 18.41 -9.69 5.14
N LYS A 140 19.29 -8.70 5.11
CA LYS A 140 20.61 -8.81 5.72
C LYS A 140 21.15 -7.46 6.15
N GLY A 141 21.57 -7.40 7.40
CA GLY A 141 22.37 -6.29 7.93
C GLY A 141 21.57 -5.00 8.19
N GLY A 142 22.25 -4.00 8.74
CA GLY A 142 21.65 -2.72 9.11
C GLY A 142 20.58 -2.83 10.22
N PRO A 143 20.03 -1.68 10.66
CA PRO A 143 19.01 -1.65 11.70
C PRO A 143 17.67 -2.26 11.27
N TYR A 144 17.37 -2.22 9.96
CA TYR A 144 16.11 -2.69 9.38
C TYR A 144 16.19 -4.10 8.76
N ASN A 145 17.30 -4.83 8.98
CA ASN A 145 17.60 -6.11 8.34
C ASN A 145 17.52 -6.07 6.80
N PHE A 146 18.10 -5.04 6.18
CA PHE A 146 18.05 -4.84 4.74
C PHE A 146 19.32 -4.14 4.21
N ASN A 147 19.68 -4.47 2.98
CA ASN A 147 20.81 -3.91 2.27
C ASN A 147 20.44 -3.79 0.78
N GLU A 148 20.57 -2.60 0.18
CA GLU A 148 20.14 -2.36 -1.20
C GLU A 148 20.97 -3.12 -2.25
N LEU A 149 22.20 -3.51 -1.92
CA LEU A 149 23.13 -4.21 -2.80
C LEU A 149 22.93 -5.73 -2.77
N VAL A 150 22.35 -6.27 -1.69
CA VAL A 150 22.17 -7.71 -1.49
C VAL A 150 20.72 -8.00 -1.13
N LYS A 151 19.91 -8.29 -2.16
CA LYS A 151 18.46 -8.39 -2.06
C LYS A 151 18.01 -9.81 -1.68
N CYS A 152 16.76 -9.93 -1.22
CA CYS A 152 16.12 -11.22 -1.00
C CYS A 152 16.21 -12.11 -2.25
N GLY A 153 16.61 -13.37 -2.07
CA GLY A 153 16.93 -14.30 -3.15
C GLY A 153 18.43 -14.44 -3.45
N ASP A 154 19.26 -13.53 -2.95
CA ASP A 154 20.72 -13.71 -2.94
C ASP A 154 21.12 -14.84 -1.95
N PRO A 155 22.07 -15.73 -2.29
CA PRO A 155 22.47 -16.85 -1.44
C PRO A 155 23.01 -16.45 -0.06
N SER A 156 23.47 -15.20 0.08
CA SER A 156 24.04 -14.69 1.32
C SER A 156 23.00 -14.03 2.24
N VAL A 157 21.74 -13.95 1.80
CA VAL A 157 20.61 -13.38 2.56
C VAL A 157 19.86 -14.48 3.30
N ASN A 158 19.58 -14.23 4.57
CA ASN A 158 18.80 -15.15 5.40
C ASN A 158 17.32 -14.75 5.39
N VAL A 159 16.47 -15.75 5.56
CA VAL A 159 15.04 -15.58 5.81
C VAL A 159 14.80 -15.79 7.30
N CYS A 160 13.93 -14.98 7.90
CA CYS A 160 13.51 -15.14 9.28
C CYS A 160 12.76 -16.47 9.51
N ASP A 161 12.78 -16.99 10.74
CA ASP A 161 12.15 -18.28 11.07
C ASP A 161 10.61 -18.25 10.99
N ASP A 162 10.00 -17.11 11.34
CA ASP A 162 8.55 -16.92 11.36
C ASP A 162 8.15 -15.61 10.65
N PRO A 163 7.81 -15.66 9.35
CA PRO A 163 7.36 -14.49 8.59
C PRO A 163 6.09 -13.83 9.13
N SER A 164 5.26 -14.55 9.92
CA SER A 164 4.05 -13.99 10.50
C SER A 164 4.32 -12.92 11.57
N LYS A 165 5.56 -12.83 12.06
CA LYS A 165 6.03 -11.84 13.04
C LYS A 165 6.56 -10.55 12.41
N TYR A 166 6.60 -10.46 11.08
CA TYR A 166 7.18 -9.32 10.37
C TYR A 166 6.12 -8.60 9.53
N ILE A 167 6.24 -7.28 9.46
CA ILE A 167 5.41 -6.47 8.54
C ILE A 167 6.02 -6.51 7.14
N GLY A 168 7.33 -6.27 7.02
CA GLY A 168 8.07 -6.33 5.76
C GLY A 168 8.55 -7.74 5.45
N TRP A 169 8.24 -8.24 4.26
CA TRP A 169 8.85 -9.46 3.72
C TRP A 169 10.29 -9.18 3.30
N ASP A 170 10.47 -8.22 2.39
CA ASP A 170 11.77 -7.71 1.95
C ASP A 170 11.83 -6.19 2.16
N GLY A 171 12.70 -5.47 1.43
CA GLY A 171 12.77 -4.01 1.53
C GLY A 171 11.53 -3.26 1.03
N ILE A 172 10.77 -3.85 0.10
CA ILE A 172 9.67 -3.21 -0.62
C ILE A 172 8.32 -3.81 -0.21
N HIS A 173 8.20 -5.13 -0.18
CA HIS A 173 6.94 -5.86 -0.06
C HIS A 173 6.63 -6.23 1.39
N LEU A 174 5.34 -6.32 1.71
CA LEU A 174 4.88 -6.78 3.01
C LEU A 174 4.73 -8.31 3.06
N THR A 175 4.68 -8.87 4.25
CA THR A 175 4.40 -10.30 4.45
C THR A 175 2.93 -10.62 4.17
N GLU A 176 2.62 -11.90 3.95
CA GLU A 176 1.24 -12.39 3.85
C GLU A 176 0.42 -12.03 5.10
N ALA A 177 1.00 -12.15 6.29
CA ALA A 177 0.34 -11.79 7.55
C ALA A 177 -0.08 -10.31 7.60
N ALA A 178 0.79 -9.40 7.15
CA ALA A 178 0.46 -7.97 7.07
C ALA A 178 -0.61 -7.70 5.99
N TYR A 179 -0.44 -8.25 4.78
CA TYR A 179 -1.43 -8.09 3.71
C TYR A 179 -2.80 -8.65 4.08
N LYS A 180 -2.85 -9.74 4.85
CA LYS A 180 -4.10 -10.33 5.35
C LYS A 180 -4.86 -9.37 6.27
N LEU A 181 -4.18 -8.69 7.18
CA LEU A 181 -4.81 -7.69 8.06
C LEU A 181 -5.29 -6.47 7.27
N ILE A 182 -4.49 -6.00 6.31
CA ILE A 182 -4.86 -4.89 5.42
C ILE A 182 -6.11 -5.25 4.61
N ALA A 183 -6.12 -6.43 3.98
CA ALA A 183 -7.25 -6.92 3.20
C ALA A 183 -8.51 -7.06 4.06
N GLN A 184 -8.40 -7.55 5.29
CA GLN A 184 -9.54 -7.60 6.23
C GLN A 184 -10.06 -6.20 6.55
N GLY A 185 -9.18 -5.23 6.77
CA GLY A 185 -9.55 -3.84 7.00
C GLY A 185 -10.32 -3.20 5.83
N ILE A 186 -10.00 -3.59 4.59
CA ILE A 186 -10.66 -3.09 3.37
C ILE A 186 -12.01 -3.77 3.13
N ILE A 187 -12.04 -5.10 3.22
CA ILE A 187 -13.21 -5.93 2.85
C ILE A 187 -14.27 -5.91 3.95
N LYS A 188 -13.84 -6.01 5.21
CA LYS A 188 -14.75 -6.14 6.37
C LYS A 188 -14.77 -4.88 7.25
N GLY A 189 -13.72 -4.07 7.18
CA GLY A 189 -13.58 -2.85 7.98
C GLY A 189 -14.10 -1.61 7.27
N GLN A 190 -13.61 -0.45 7.71
CA GLN A 190 -14.00 0.86 7.22
C GLN A 190 -12.97 1.46 6.26
N HIS A 191 -11.96 0.69 5.82
CA HIS A 191 -10.88 1.18 4.96
C HIS A 191 -11.20 1.05 3.47
N SER A 192 -12.45 1.32 3.09
CA SER A 192 -12.89 1.42 1.72
C SER A 192 -13.96 2.50 1.54
N GLN A 193 -13.94 3.19 0.39
CA GLN A 193 -14.87 4.26 0.06
C GLN A 193 -15.35 4.17 -1.39
N PRO A 194 -16.66 3.98 -1.66
CA PRO A 194 -17.70 3.59 -0.68
C PRO A 194 -17.34 2.26 0.01
N GLN A 195 -17.93 1.99 1.17
CA GLN A 195 -17.61 0.77 1.94
C GLN A 195 -17.89 -0.48 1.11
N PHE A 196 -16.90 -1.38 1.03
CA PHE A 196 -17.03 -2.62 0.26
C PHE A 196 -18.21 -3.47 0.72
N SER A 197 -18.42 -3.56 2.04
CA SER A 197 -19.53 -4.30 2.65
C SER A 197 -20.92 -3.77 2.28
N SER A 198 -21.07 -2.48 1.98
CA SER A 198 -22.37 -1.91 1.59
C SER A 198 -22.77 -2.24 0.16
N LEU A 199 -21.81 -2.64 -0.68
CA LEU A 199 -22.05 -3.11 -2.04
C LEU A 199 -22.42 -4.59 -2.07
N CYS A 200 -22.01 -5.35 -1.07
CA CYS A 200 -22.55 -6.67 -0.76
C CYS A 200 -23.88 -6.51 -0.01
N LEU A 201 -24.89 -5.90 -0.63
CA LEU A 201 -26.25 -6.01 -0.08
C LEU A 201 -26.60 -7.50 -0.01
N SER A 202 -26.89 -7.94 1.21
CA SER A 202 -27.41 -9.25 1.59
C SER A 202 -28.72 -9.53 0.87
N ASN A 203 -28.62 -9.95 -0.39
CA ASN A 203 -29.75 -10.29 -1.21
C ASN A 203 -29.41 -11.47 -2.14
N GLU A 204 -28.86 -12.54 -1.57
CA GLU A 204 -29.09 -13.88 -2.11
C GLU A 204 -29.32 -14.86 -0.96
N ASN A 205 -30.56 -15.35 -0.87
CA ASN A 205 -30.84 -16.66 -0.30
C ASN A 205 -29.94 -17.68 -1.02
N PHE A 206 -28.78 -18.00 -0.46
CA PHE A 206 -28.00 -19.18 -0.85
C PHE A 206 -28.79 -20.44 -0.46
N ARG A 207 -29.81 -20.77 -1.26
CA ARG A 207 -30.56 -22.04 -1.23
C ARG A 207 -30.07 -23.00 -2.31
N TYR A 208 -28.79 -22.96 -2.67
CA TYR A 208 -28.23 -23.87 -3.68
C TYR A 208 -26.90 -24.45 -3.25
N PHE A 209 -26.84 -25.13 -2.10
CA PHE A 209 -25.95 -26.28 -1.87
C PHE A 209 -26.55 -27.14 -0.75
N ASN A 210 -27.64 -27.83 -1.07
CA ASN A 210 -28.02 -29.09 -0.41
C ASN A 210 -28.37 -30.06 -1.54
N SER A 211 -27.38 -30.84 -1.95
CA SER A 211 -27.50 -32.07 -2.74
C SER A 211 -26.26 -32.90 -2.45
#